data_AF-A0A7W1T039-F1
#
_entry.id   AF-A0A7W1T039-F1
#
_cell.length_a   1.000
_cell.length_b   1.000
_cell.length_c   1.000
_cell.angle_alpha   90.00
_cell.angle_beta   90.00
_cell.angle_gamma   90.00
#
_symmetry.space_group_name_H-M   'P 1'
#
loop_
_entity.id
_entity.type
_entity.pdbx_description
1 polymer ?
#
loop_
_entity_poly.entity_id
_entity_poly.type
_entity_poly.pdbx_seq_one_letter_code
_entity_poly.pdbx_strand_id
1 'polypeptide(L)'
;TLQARAQDEDLFQNGEYLPLRVVGSKAKHVVAYARRAGDRLAIVAVPRLCAELVGIRGHAPLGEEAWQDTAIVLPDAATTLELGEVFTGQVAKRQSESGENLLMVRDLFASFPAALLLPRPA
;
A
#
# COMPACT_ATOMS: atom_id res chain seq x y z
N THR A 1 -13.57 -2.36 -0.27
CA THR A 1 -12.99 -2.90 0.98
C THR A 1 -13.91 -3.85 1.71
N LEU A 2 -15.21 -3.54 1.93
CA LEU A 2 -16.12 -4.43 2.67
C LEU A 2 -16.26 -5.83 2.06
N GLN A 3 -16.33 -5.93 0.73
CA GLN A 3 -16.35 -7.22 0.05
C GLN A 3 -15.11 -8.07 0.35
N ALA A 4 -13.91 -7.47 0.27
CA ALA A 4 -12.66 -8.15 0.64
C ALA A 4 -12.67 -8.62 2.11
N ARG A 5 -13.22 -7.80 3.01
CA ARG A 5 -13.39 -8.17 4.43
C ARG A 5 -14.35 -9.34 4.63
N ALA A 6 -15.46 -9.38 3.90
CA ALA A 6 -16.42 -10.48 3.96
C ALA A 6 -15.87 -11.78 3.35
N GLN A 7 -14.98 -11.68 2.36
CA GLN A 7 -14.35 -12.84 1.73
C GLN A 7 -13.26 -13.48 2.61
N ASP A 8 -12.65 -12.71 3.51
CA ASP A 8 -11.55 -13.17 4.35
C ASP A 8 -11.66 -12.60 5.78
N GLU A 9 -12.75 -12.92 6.46
CA GLU A 9 -13.08 -12.32 7.75
C GLU A 9 -11.97 -12.51 8.79
N ASP A 10 -11.37 -13.69 8.86
CA ASP A 10 -10.34 -13.99 9.85
C ASP A 10 -9.08 -13.14 9.64
N LEU A 11 -8.63 -12.92 8.39
CA LEU A 11 -7.52 -12.02 8.08
C LEU A 11 -7.80 -10.59 8.55
N PHE A 12 -9.02 -10.10 8.34
CA PHE A 12 -9.38 -8.72 8.62
C PHE A 12 -9.89 -8.48 10.03
N GLN A 13 -10.29 -9.50 10.79
CA GLN A 13 -10.74 -9.39 12.18
C GLN A 13 -9.65 -9.80 13.16
N ASN A 14 -9.07 -10.99 12.97
CA ASN A 14 -8.13 -11.61 13.92
C ASN A 14 -6.68 -11.56 13.44
N GLY A 15 -6.44 -11.23 12.17
CA GLY A 15 -5.09 -11.12 11.61
C GLY A 15 -4.23 -10.09 12.33
N GLU A 16 -2.96 -10.44 12.51
CA GLU A 16 -1.93 -9.60 13.10
C GLU A 16 -1.83 -8.27 12.35
N TYR A 17 -1.68 -7.17 13.08
CA TYR A 17 -1.45 -5.84 12.51
C TYR A 17 0.05 -5.55 12.51
N LEU A 18 0.65 -5.51 11.33
CA LEU A 18 2.08 -5.31 11.15
C LEU A 18 2.34 -3.95 10.52
N PRO A 19 2.91 -2.96 11.24
CA PRO A 19 3.26 -1.68 10.63
C PRO A 19 4.33 -1.88 9.55
N LEU A 20 4.18 -1.22 8.41
CA LEU A 20 5.17 -1.25 7.34
C LEU A 20 6.00 0.03 7.37
N ARG A 21 7.31 -0.12 7.14
CA ARG A 21 8.20 1.04 7.03
C ARG A 21 7.93 1.77 5.72
N VAL A 22 7.83 3.09 5.81
CA VAL A 22 7.76 3.99 4.67
C VAL A 22 9.03 4.84 4.65
N VAL A 23 9.65 4.99 3.49
CA VAL A 23 10.88 5.75 3.26
C VAL A 23 10.65 6.82 2.17
N GLY A 24 11.60 7.75 2.04
CA GLY A 24 11.56 8.83 1.05
C GLY A 24 10.94 10.14 1.55
N SER A 25 10.90 11.15 0.68
CA SER A 25 10.65 12.55 1.06
C SER A 25 9.30 12.82 1.72
N LYS A 26 8.28 12.00 1.45
CA LYS A 26 6.91 12.17 2.00
C LYS A 26 6.49 11.04 2.93
N ALA A 27 7.43 10.27 3.48
CA ALA A 27 7.13 9.12 4.34
C ALA A 27 6.15 9.41 5.49
N LYS A 28 6.26 10.59 6.13
CA LYS A 28 5.36 11.01 7.23
C LYS A 28 3.88 11.14 6.82
N HIS A 29 3.61 11.20 5.52
CA HIS A 29 2.27 11.36 4.94
C HIS A 29 1.65 10.06 4.46
N VAL A 30 2.26 8.91 4.74
CA VAL A 30 1.67 7.60 4.42
C VAL A 30 1.47 6.82 5.71
N VAL A 31 0.29 6.22 5.87
CA VAL A 31 0.08 5.11 6.79
C VAL A 31 0.11 3.84 5.97
N ALA A 32 1.03 2.93 6.28
CA ALA A 32 1.11 1.63 5.64
C ALA A 32 1.21 0.52 6.70
N TYR A 33 0.45 -0.54 6.50
CA TYR A 33 0.48 -1.72 7.37
C TYR A 33 0.04 -2.96 6.59
N ALA A 34 0.43 -4.13 7.10
CA ALA A 34 -0.07 -5.40 6.65
C ALA A 34 -1.02 -6.02 7.70
N ARG A 35 -2.01 -6.76 7.22
CA ARG A 35 -2.76 -7.75 7.99
C ARG A 35 -2.24 -9.13 7.62
N ARG A 36 -1.97 -9.98 8.60
CA ARG A 36 -1.48 -11.34 8.37
C ARG A 36 -2.23 -12.38 9.20
N ALA A 37 -2.66 -13.46 8.58
CA ALA A 37 -3.28 -14.60 9.25
C ALA A 37 -2.83 -15.91 8.58
N GLY A 38 -1.81 -16.55 9.18
CA GLY A 38 -1.10 -17.69 8.56
C GLY A 38 -0.35 -17.24 7.30
N ASP A 39 -0.69 -17.86 6.18
CA ASP A 39 -0.12 -17.55 4.85
C ASP A 39 -0.90 -16.46 4.10
N ARG A 40 -2.01 -15.98 4.66
CA ARG A 40 -2.79 -14.89 4.07
C ARG A 40 -2.21 -13.53 4.47
N LEU A 41 -2.26 -12.61 3.53
CA LEU A 41 -1.70 -11.27 3.67
C LEU A 41 -2.64 -10.25 3.02
N ALA A 42 -2.81 -9.09 3.65
CA ALA A 42 -3.31 -7.89 2.98
C ALA A 42 -2.37 -6.74 3.30
N ILE A 43 -2.06 -5.90 2.32
CA ILE A 43 -1.29 -4.67 2.54
C ILE A 43 -2.20 -3.48 2.30
N VAL A 44 -2.23 -2.55 3.25
CA VAL A 44 -3.04 -1.34 3.19
C VAL A 44 -2.11 -0.15 3.21
N ALA A 45 -2.35 0.81 2.32
CA ALA A 45 -1.65 2.08 2.28
C ALA A 45 -2.64 3.22 2.07
N VAL A 46 -2.56 4.26 2.90
CA VAL A 46 -3.41 5.45 2.77
C VAL A 46 -2.61 6.73 3.04
N PRO A 47 -2.93 7.83 2.34
CA PRO A 47 -2.36 9.13 2.64
C PRO A 47 -2.91 9.69 3.96
N ARG A 48 -2.08 10.45 4.66
CA ARG A 48 -2.44 11.22 5.86
C ARG A 48 -1.89 12.64 5.75
N LEU A 49 -2.55 13.57 6.44
CA LEU A 49 -2.16 14.99 6.44
C LEU A 49 -2.14 15.58 5.02
N CYS A 50 -3.13 15.25 4.18
CA CYS A 50 -3.13 15.58 2.76
C CYS A 50 -3.09 17.09 2.47
N ALA A 51 -3.60 17.94 3.36
CA ALA A 51 -3.54 19.39 3.19
C ALA A 51 -2.10 19.92 3.11
N GLU A 52 -1.14 19.29 3.79
CA GLU A 52 0.28 19.60 3.68
C GLU A 52 0.92 19.08 2.37
N LEU A 53 0.31 18.07 1.72
CA LEU A 53 0.81 17.48 0.48
C LEU A 53 0.37 18.25 -0.76
N VAL A 54 -0.92 18.57 -0.85
CA VAL A 54 -1.56 19.11 -2.08
C VAL A 54 -2.09 20.54 -1.91
N GLY A 55 -1.91 21.12 -0.72
CA GLY A 55 -2.47 22.42 -0.35
C GLY A 55 -3.99 22.40 -0.16
N ILE A 56 -4.53 23.55 0.21
CA ILE A 56 -5.95 23.73 0.57
C ILE A 56 -6.88 23.72 -0.66
N ARG A 57 -6.33 23.86 -1.87
CA ARG A 57 -7.11 23.88 -3.12
C ARG A 57 -7.65 22.50 -3.55
N GLY A 58 -7.31 21.42 -2.82
CA GLY A 58 -8.19 20.25 -2.72
C GLY A 58 -8.04 19.16 -3.79
N HIS A 59 -6.87 18.99 -4.40
CA HIS A 59 -6.63 17.86 -5.30
C HIS A 59 -6.32 16.58 -4.51
N ALA A 60 -6.65 15.40 -5.05
CA ALA A 60 -6.20 14.16 -4.44
C ALA A 60 -4.66 14.06 -4.54
N PRO A 61 -3.95 13.56 -3.51
CA PRO A 61 -2.50 13.38 -3.57
C PRO A 61 -2.20 12.17 -4.45
N LEU A 62 -2.05 12.40 -5.75
CA LEU A 62 -1.85 11.36 -6.76
C LEU A 62 -0.49 11.51 -7.45
N GLY A 63 0.05 10.37 -7.87
CA GLY A 63 1.18 10.32 -8.78
C GLY A 63 2.48 10.94 -8.27
N GLU A 64 3.38 11.20 -9.20
CA GLU A 64 4.75 11.62 -8.92
C GLU A 64 4.85 13.00 -8.27
N GLU A 65 4.00 13.95 -8.69
CA GLU A 65 4.00 15.31 -8.15
C GLU A 65 3.80 15.32 -6.63
N ALA A 66 2.88 14.48 -6.14
CA ALA A 66 2.58 14.40 -4.72
C ALA A 66 3.60 13.56 -3.93
N TRP A 67 4.11 12.46 -4.50
CA TRP A 67 4.79 11.41 -3.74
C TRP A 67 6.28 11.27 -3.98
N GLN A 68 6.82 11.79 -5.08
CA GLN A 68 8.27 11.80 -5.36
C GLN A 68 8.90 10.41 -5.20
N ASP A 69 9.97 10.30 -4.41
CA ASP A 69 10.73 9.09 -4.08
C ASP A 69 10.11 8.24 -2.95
N THR A 70 8.89 8.56 -2.50
CA THR A 70 8.29 7.88 -1.34
C THR A 70 7.93 6.44 -1.67
N ALA A 71 8.36 5.51 -0.82
CA ALA A 71 8.19 4.07 -1.03
C ALA A 71 7.80 3.35 0.26
N ILE A 72 7.04 2.26 0.12
CA ILE A 72 6.71 1.32 1.20
C ILE A 72 7.65 0.13 1.08
N VAL A 73 8.32 -0.22 2.18
CA VAL A 73 9.16 -1.41 2.27
C VAL A 73 8.26 -2.62 2.52
N LEU A 74 8.31 -3.58 1.62
CA LEU A 74 7.57 -4.82 1.74
C LEU A 74 8.22 -5.75 2.77
N PRO A 75 7.41 -6.48 3.56
CA PRO A 75 7.94 -7.55 4.39
C PRO A 75 8.38 -8.73 3.51
N ASP A 76 9.36 -9.50 3.96
CA ASP A 76 9.91 -10.64 3.20
C ASP A 76 8.82 -11.61 2.72
N ALA A 77 7.80 -11.84 3.54
CA ALA A 77 6.65 -12.68 3.22
C ALA A 77 5.84 -12.22 1.99
N ALA A 78 5.95 -10.95 1.58
CA ALA A 78 5.25 -10.38 0.43
C ALA A 78 6.11 -10.32 -0.85
N THR A 79 7.40 -10.64 -0.76
CA THR A 79 8.39 -10.41 -1.84
C THR A 79 8.24 -11.37 -3.01
N THR A 80 7.56 -12.49 -2.81
CA THR A 80 7.30 -13.49 -3.85
C THR A 80 5.87 -13.43 -4.40
N LEU A 81 4.94 -12.77 -3.69
CA LEU A 81 3.51 -12.77 -4.01
C LEU A 81 3.17 -11.77 -5.12
N GLU A 82 2.35 -12.14 -6.11
CA GLU A 82 1.79 -11.15 -7.01
C GLU A 82 0.66 -10.39 -6.28
N LEU A 83 0.87 -9.10 -6.04
CA LEU A 83 -0.06 -8.28 -5.28
C LEU A 83 -1.00 -7.53 -6.23
N GLY A 84 -2.28 -7.88 -6.19
CA GLY A 84 -3.34 -7.20 -6.92
C GLY A 84 -3.95 -6.06 -6.11
N GLU A 85 -4.09 -4.90 -6.73
CA GLU A 85 -4.78 -3.74 -6.17
C GLU A 85 -6.30 -3.90 -6.36
N VAL A 86 -7.05 -3.84 -5.26
CA VAL A 86 -8.49 -4.16 -5.22
C VAL A 86 -9.38 -3.09 -5.84
N PHE A 87 -9.00 -1.82 -5.79
CA PHE A 87 -9.74 -0.68 -6.34
C PHE A 87 -9.47 -0.46 -7.84
N THR A 88 -8.23 -0.66 -8.29
CA THR A 88 -7.83 -0.40 -9.69
C THR A 88 -7.78 -1.66 -10.55
N GLY A 89 -7.71 -2.85 -9.93
CA GLY A 89 -7.52 -4.12 -10.62
C GLY A 89 -6.13 -4.29 -11.22
N GLN A 90 -5.19 -3.40 -10.93
CA GLN A 90 -3.81 -3.48 -11.43
C GLN A 90 -2.94 -4.37 -10.53
N VAL A 91 -1.82 -4.85 -11.07
CA VAL A 91 -0.78 -5.52 -10.26
C VAL A 91 0.20 -4.46 -9.77
N ALA A 92 0.48 -4.47 -8.46
CA ALA A 92 1.45 -3.58 -7.86
C ALA A 92 2.86 -3.92 -8.35
N LYS A 93 3.54 -2.94 -8.93
CA LYS A 93 4.91 -3.10 -9.41
C LYS A 93 5.88 -2.98 -8.23
N ARG A 94 6.71 -4.01 -8.06
CA ARG A 94 7.78 -4.02 -7.06
C ARG A 94 9.08 -3.55 -7.68
N GLN A 95 9.86 -2.83 -6.90
CA GLN A 95 11.22 -2.43 -7.24
C GLN A 95 12.16 -3.04 -6.20
N SER A 96 13.31 -3.55 -6.64
CA SER A 96 14.35 -4.02 -5.75
C SER A 96 15.45 -2.98 -5.70
N GLU A 97 15.69 -2.40 -4.53
CA GLU A 97 16.71 -1.38 -4.32
C GLU A 97 17.48 -1.69 -3.04
N SER A 98 18.81 -1.77 -3.14
CA SER A 98 19.70 -2.05 -2.01
C SER A 98 19.34 -3.31 -1.18
N GLY A 99 18.72 -4.30 -1.83
CA GLY A 99 18.27 -5.55 -1.17
C GLY A 99 16.89 -5.46 -0.54
N GLU A 100 16.22 -4.30 -0.58
CA GLU A 100 14.85 -4.12 -0.11
C GLU A 100 13.86 -4.23 -1.26
N ASN A 101 12.68 -4.78 -0.99
CA ASN A 101 11.57 -4.78 -1.94
C ASN A 101 10.64 -3.61 -1.65
N LEU A 102 10.46 -2.74 -2.63
CA LEU A 102 9.78 -1.48 -2.50
C LEU A 102 8.53 -1.42 -3.37
N LEU A 103 7.49 -0.79 -2.83
CA LEU A 103 6.35 -0.29 -3.60
C LEU A 103 6.40 1.23 -3.63
N MET A 104 6.56 1.80 -4.82
CA MET A 104 6.55 3.24 -5.00
C MET A 104 5.15 3.79 -4.77
N VAL A 105 5.03 4.75 -3.85
CA VAL A 105 3.72 5.32 -3.49
C VAL A 105 3.14 6.13 -4.65
N ARG A 106 3.99 6.78 -5.47
CA ARG A 106 3.56 7.46 -6.70
C ARG A 106 2.85 6.53 -7.69
N ASP A 107 3.28 5.28 -7.76
CA ASP A 107 2.69 4.28 -8.67
C ASP A 107 1.43 3.69 -8.04
N LEU A 108 1.48 3.42 -6.74
CA LEU A 108 0.37 2.86 -5.98
C LEU A 108 -0.83 3.81 -5.93
N PHE A 109 -0.59 5.12 -5.82
CA PHE A 109 -1.60 6.18 -5.84
C PHE A 109 -1.62 6.95 -7.16
N ALA A 110 -1.37 6.28 -8.29
CA ALA A 110 -1.39 6.93 -9.60
C ALA A 110 -2.79 7.45 -9.99
N SER A 111 -3.84 6.70 -9.65
CA SER A 111 -5.23 7.02 -10.04
C SER A 111 -6.23 7.06 -8.87
N PHE A 112 -5.86 6.49 -7.71
CA PHE A 112 -6.73 6.45 -6.53
C PHE A 112 -5.90 6.67 -5.24
N PRO A 113 -6.31 7.55 -4.31
CA PRO A 113 -5.50 7.96 -3.17
C PRO A 113 -5.65 7.01 -1.97
N ALA A 114 -5.68 5.70 -2.22
CA ALA A 114 -5.67 4.64 -1.23
C ALA A 114 -5.37 3.32 -1.93
N ALA A 115 -4.83 2.35 -1.20
CA ALA A 115 -4.58 1.03 -1.75
C ALA A 115 -4.89 -0.08 -0.75
N LEU A 116 -5.46 -1.15 -1.27
CA LEU A 116 -5.62 -2.43 -0.63
C LEU A 116 -5.08 -3.50 -1.59
N LEU A 117 -3.95 -4.08 -1.23
CA LEU A 117 -3.29 -5.13 -1.99
C LEU A 117 -3.59 -6.48 -1.38
N LEU A 118 -4.01 -7.42 -2.23
CA LEU A 118 -4.20 -8.82 -1.88
C LEU A 118 -3.37 -9.70 -2.82
N PRO A 119 -2.83 -10.84 -2.34
CA PRO A 119 -2.24 -11.84 -3.21
C PRO A 119 -3.25 -12.26 -4.29
N ARG A 120 -2.82 -12.27 -5.55
CA ARG A 120 -3.63 -12.86 -6.62
C ARG A 120 -3.61 -14.38 -6.52
N PRO A 121 -4.75 -15.05 -6.80
CA PRO A 121 -4.73 -16.49 -7.07
C PRO A 121 -3.77 -16.76 -8.23
N ALA A 122 -2.95 -17.80 -8.09
CA ALA A 122 -2.09 -18.30 -9.15
C ALA A 122 -2.89 -18.85 -10.35
#